data_AF-A0A0C5E0D9-F1
#
_entry.id   AF-A0A0C5E0D9-F1
#
_cell.length_a   1.000
_cell.length_b   1.000
_cell.length_c   1.000
_cell.angle_alpha   90.00
_cell.angle_beta   90.00
_cell.angle_gamma   90.00
#
_symmetry.space_group_name_H-M   'P 1'
#
loop_
_entity.id
_entity.type
_entity.pdbx_description
1 polymer ?
#
loop_
_entity_poly.entity_id
_entity_poly.type
_entity_poly.pdbx_seq_one_letter_code
_entity_poly.pdbx_strand_id
1 'polypeptide(L)'
;MNYEIYFYALFAFCLVFRTFRWLIFFSLISATLIALPLAYGLTPSLDARVNYGFKSYLALLTSPLIWEFAAGVAIGLIYFSKFKIENKSFAIFLCALTAAIAVWANLSKLSFGMGLNEWGWSLALMFLALTITSKTVHLKFPAWLIWVGNISYSLYLIHPFFVKPVFDVLWETSFREYIRDPSFSLVVVGLSIFFATLSHKYLEVRLSDFIRNKLLGYMNRGSHEKVRLVKPGTIPIS
;
A
#
# COMPACT_ATOMS: atom_id res chain seq x y z
N MET A 1 6.11 9.79 0.33
CA MET A 1 6.76 10.19 1.61
C MET A 1 5.88 11.06 2.50
N ASN A 2 5.34 12.21 2.04
CA ASN A 2 4.56 13.08 2.95
C ASN A 2 3.28 12.44 3.53
N TYR A 3 2.62 11.56 2.77
CA TYR A 3 1.42 10.85 3.24
C TYR A 3 1.71 9.85 4.37
N GLU A 4 2.86 9.16 4.35
CA GLU A 4 3.22 8.18 5.39
C GLU A 4 3.38 8.86 6.76
N ILE A 5 4.12 9.97 6.81
CA ILE A 5 4.31 10.76 8.03
C ILE A 5 2.97 11.25 8.56
N TYR A 6 2.09 11.72 7.66
CA TYR A 6 0.74 12.13 8.01
C TYR A 6 -0.05 10.98 8.66
N PHE A 7 -0.07 9.79 8.05
CA PHE A 7 -0.80 8.65 8.61
C PHE A 7 -0.23 8.22 9.97
N TYR A 8 1.09 8.17 10.12
CA TYR A 8 1.70 7.84 11.41
C TYR A 8 1.34 8.85 12.49
N ALA A 9 1.37 10.15 12.18
CA ALA A 9 0.96 11.19 13.11
C ALA A 9 -0.54 11.07 13.47
N LEU A 10 -1.40 10.82 12.48
CA LEU A 10 -2.84 10.64 12.68
C LEU A 10 -3.12 9.45 13.60
N PHE A 11 -2.50 8.29 13.39
CA PHE A 11 -2.67 7.15 14.28
C PHE A 11 -2.09 7.36 15.66
N ALA A 12 -0.88 7.91 15.75
CA ALA A 12 -0.27 8.22 17.03
C ALA A 12 -1.19 9.10 17.88
N PHE A 13 -1.76 10.13 17.26
CA PHE A 13 -2.76 11.00 17.89
C PHE A 13 -4.01 10.22 18.31
N CYS A 14 -4.61 9.40 17.43
CA CYS A 14 -5.80 8.62 17.75
C CYS A 14 -5.57 7.63 18.90
N LEU A 15 -4.39 7.02 18.99
CA LEU A 15 -4.04 6.03 20.01
C LEU A 15 -4.00 6.63 21.43
N VAL A 16 -3.72 7.93 21.58
CA VAL A 16 -3.75 8.63 22.88
C VAL A 16 -5.12 8.48 23.56
N PHE A 17 -6.19 8.46 22.77
CA PHE A 17 -7.57 8.43 23.25
C PHE A 17 -8.12 7.01 23.48
N ARG A 18 -7.28 5.98 23.35
CA ARG A 18 -7.55 4.55 23.68
C ARG A 18 -8.87 3.99 23.14
N THR A 19 -9.96 4.15 23.88
CA THR A 19 -11.31 3.64 23.57
C THR A 19 -12.00 4.44 22.46
N PHE A 20 -11.77 5.75 22.39
CA PHE A 20 -12.40 6.63 21.39
C PHE A 20 -11.59 6.75 20.09
N ARG A 21 -10.50 5.99 19.95
CA ARG A 21 -9.55 6.10 18.82
C ARG A 21 -10.23 6.03 17.45
N TRP A 22 -11.21 5.16 17.27
CA TRP A 22 -11.90 4.99 15.98
C TRP A 22 -12.88 6.11 15.70
N LEU A 23 -13.60 6.57 16.72
CA LEU A 23 -14.48 7.73 16.61
C LEU A 23 -13.66 8.97 16.20
N ILE A 24 -12.55 9.23 16.90
CA ILE A 24 -11.67 10.37 16.60
C ILE A 24 -11.06 10.24 15.21
N PHE A 25 -10.61 9.05 14.82
CA PHE A 25 -10.09 8.81 13.47
C PHE A 25 -11.12 9.18 12.40
N PHE A 26 -12.34 8.62 12.46
CA PHE A 26 -13.37 8.90 11.45
C PHE A 26 -13.89 10.34 11.53
N SER A 27 -13.91 10.94 12.72
CA SER A 27 -14.23 12.37 12.89
C SER A 27 -13.18 13.27 12.23
N LEU A 28 -11.89 12.99 12.39
CA LEU A 28 -10.82 13.75 11.76
C LEU A 28 -10.85 13.60 10.23
N ILE A 29 -11.03 12.38 9.73
CA ILE A 29 -11.15 12.11 8.29
C ILE A 29 -12.38 12.84 7.71
N SER A 30 -13.53 12.77 8.38
CA SER A 30 -14.74 13.50 7.96
C SER A 30 -14.53 15.00 8.02
N ALA A 31 -13.85 15.51 9.04
CA ALA A 31 -13.56 16.93 9.18
C ALA A 31 -12.67 17.44 8.02
N THR A 32 -11.62 16.70 7.65
CA THR A 32 -10.69 17.16 6.61
C THR A 32 -11.18 16.89 5.20
N LEU A 33 -11.89 15.78 4.93
CA LEU A 33 -12.30 15.40 3.58
C LEU A 33 -13.72 15.83 3.20
N ILE A 34 -14.58 16.13 4.17
CA ILE A 34 -15.97 16.54 3.92
C ILE A 34 -16.19 17.96 4.45
N ALA A 35 -16.02 18.19 5.74
CA ALA A 35 -16.40 19.46 6.36
C ALA A 35 -15.56 20.64 5.83
N LEU A 36 -14.24 20.43 5.66
CA LEU A 36 -13.33 21.47 5.19
C LEU A 36 -13.62 21.88 3.73
N PRO A 37 -13.70 20.96 2.73
CA PRO A 37 -14.13 21.34 1.38
C PRO A 37 -15.47 22.08 1.36
N LEU A 38 -16.48 21.57 2.09
CA LEU A 38 -17.80 22.20 2.15
C LEU A 38 -17.76 23.60 2.75
N ALA A 39 -16.96 23.83 3.79
CA ALA A 39 -16.81 25.15 4.43
C ALA A 39 -16.21 26.20 3.48
N TYR A 40 -15.44 25.76 2.48
CA TYR A 40 -14.88 26.62 1.43
C TYR A 40 -15.72 26.64 0.14
N GLY A 41 -16.95 26.10 0.17
CA GLY A 41 -17.85 26.05 -0.97
C GLY A 41 -17.44 25.06 -2.07
N LEU A 42 -16.54 24.12 -1.76
CA LEU A 42 -16.03 23.11 -2.66
C LEU A 42 -16.79 21.79 -2.47
N THR A 43 -16.89 21.00 -3.53
CA THR A 43 -17.55 19.68 -3.47
C THR A 43 -16.57 18.59 -3.03
N PRO A 44 -16.88 17.82 -1.97
CA PRO A 44 -16.10 16.63 -1.62
C PRO A 44 -16.06 15.65 -2.80
N SER A 45 -14.88 15.11 -3.08
CA SER A 45 -14.62 14.21 -4.20
C SER A 45 -13.89 12.97 -3.71
N LEU A 46 -14.10 11.87 -4.42
CA LEU A 46 -13.43 10.59 -4.23
C LEU A 46 -12.29 10.38 -5.25
N ASP A 47 -12.11 11.31 -6.18
CA ASP A 47 -11.04 11.30 -7.17
C ASP A 47 -9.77 11.93 -6.59
N ALA A 48 -8.68 11.16 -6.54
CA ALA A 48 -7.39 11.60 -6.01
C ALA A 48 -6.75 12.76 -6.78
N ARG A 49 -7.22 13.05 -8.00
CA ARG A 49 -6.70 14.13 -8.84
C ARG A 49 -7.25 15.49 -8.45
N VAL A 50 -8.35 15.53 -7.68
CA VAL A 50 -8.95 16.80 -7.26
C VAL A 50 -8.00 17.51 -6.32
N ASN A 51 -7.52 18.66 -6.76
CA ASN A 51 -6.79 19.61 -5.94
C ASN A 51 -7.71 20.79 -5.61
N TYR A 52 -8.05 20.92 -4.34
CA TYR A 52 -8.90 21.97 -3.81
C TYR A 52 -8.22 23.36 -3.74
N GLY A 53 -7.00 23.50 -4.26
CA GLY A 53 -6.24 24.76 -4.27
C GLY A 53 -5.55 25.07 -2.94
N PHE A 54 -5.68 24.19 -1.94
CA PHE A 54 -4.93 24.31 -0.69
C PHE A 54 -3.43 24.13 -0.94
N LYS A 55 -2.62 24.82 -0.14
CA LYS A 55 -1.15 24.77 -0.23
C LYS A 55 -0.56 23.91 0.88
N SER A 56 0.61 23.33 0.61
CA SER A 56 1.43 22.62 1.59
C SER A 56 0.70 21.45 2.28
N TYR A 57 0.70 21.40 3.61
CA TYR A 57 0.11 20.31 4.38
C TYR A 57 -1.42 20.25 4.29
N LEU A 58 -2.10 21.38 4.10
CA LEU A 58 -3.56 21.38 3.93
C LEU A 58 -3.97 20.60 2.67
N ALA A 59 -3.19 20.71 1.59
CA ALA A 59 -3.42 19.94 0.37
C ALA A 59 -3.35 18.41 0.61
N LEU A 60 -2.44 17.99 1.52
CA LEU A 60 -2.32 16.59 1.92
C LEU A 60 -3.53 16.15 2.75
N LEU A 61 -3.94 16.96 3.73
CA LEU A 61 -5.07 16.66 4.62
C LEU A 61 -6.41 16.54 3.88
N THR A 62 -6.57 17.30 2.81
CA THR A 62 -7.77 17.30 1.97
C THR A 62 -7.64 16.37 0.77
N SER A 63 -6.54 15.62 0.65
CA SER A 63 -6.32 14.74 -0.50
C SER A 63 -7.30 13.57 -0.47
N PRO A 64 -8.07 13.33 -1.56
CA PRO A 64 -8.98 12.20 -1.63
C PRO A 64 -8.29 10.82 -1.57
N LEU A 65 -6.95 10.75 -1.69
CA LEU A 65 -6.17 9.52 -1.43
C LEU A 65 -6.37 8.99 -0.01
N ILE A 66 -6.66 9.87 0.95
CA ILE A 66 -6.91 9.47 2.34
C ILE A 66 -8.14 8.55 2.44
N TRP A 67 -9.06 8.60 1.48
CA TRP A 67 -10.21 7.69 1.46
C TRP A 67 -9.81 6.23 1.23
N GLU A 68 -8.79 5.95 0.41
CA GLU A 68 -8.29 4.57 0.22
C GLU A 68 -7.71 4.03 1.53
N PHE A 69 -7.06 4.91 2.29
CA PHE A 69 -6.55 4.58 3.60
C PHE A 69 -7.68 4.31 4.61
N ALA A 70 -8.72 5.15 4.63
CA ALA A 70 -9.90 4.95 5.46
C ALA A 70 -10.64 3.64 5.11
N ALA A 71 -10.71 3.28 3.82
CA ALA A 71 -11.27 2.00 3.37
C ALA A 71 -10.44 0.82 3.91
N GLY A 72 -9.11 0.90 3.87
CA GLY A 72 -8.23 -0.11 4.47
C GLY A 72 -8.47 -0.29 5.98
N VAL A 73 -8.64 0.81 6.72
CA VAL A 73 -8.99 0.78 8.15
C VAL A 73 -10.34 0.10 8.38
N ALA A 74 -11.37 0.45 7.59
CA ALA A 74 -12.69 -0.16 7.69
C ALA A 74 -12.63 -1.68 7.41
N ILE A 75 -11.88 -2.11 6.39
CA ILE A 75 -11.65 -3.53 6.09
C ILE A 75 -10.95 -4.23 7.26
N GLY A 76 -9.95 -3.59 7.87
CA GLY A 76 -9.29 -4.10 9.08
C GLY A 76 -10.25 -4.28 10.25
N LEU A 77 -11.15 -3.32 10.50
CA LEU A 77 -12.18 -3.43 11.53
C LEU A 77 -13.14 -4.59 11.28
N ILE A 78 -13.56 -4.78 10.02
CA ILE A 78 -14.38 -5.93 9.62
C ILE A 78 -13.61 -7.24 9.82
N TYR A 79 -12.32 -7.27 9.50
CA TYR A 79 -11.46 -8.43 9.71
C TYR A 79 -11.31 -8.79 11.20
N PHE A 80 -11.22 -7.83 12.11
CA PHE A 80 -11.19 -8.14 13.55
C PHE A 80 -12.58 -8.40 14.17
N SER A 81 -13.66 -8.13 13.43
CA SER A 81 -15.01 -8.44 13.87
C SER A 81 -15.32 -9.95 13.79
N LYS A 82 -16.42 -10.37 14.43
CA LYS A 82 -16.94 -11.74 14.35
C LYS A 82 -17.50 -12.11 12.97
N PHE A 83 -17.59 -11.14 12.05
CA PHE A 83 -18.08 -11.37 10.70
C PHE A 83 -17.18 -12.36 9.95
N LYS A 84 -17.77 -13.45 9.47
CA LYS A 84 -17.13 -14.47 8.66
C LYS A 84 -18.16 -15.08 7.70
N ILE A 85 -17.69 -15.55 6.56
CA ILE A 85 -18.51 -16.32 5.62
C ILE A 85 -18.23 -17.80 5.90
N GLU A 86 -19.21 -18.53 6.43
CA GLU A 86 -19.00 -19.94 6.83
C GLU A 86 -18.93 -20.89 5.64
N ASN A 87 -19.67 -20.58 4.58
CA ASN A 87 -19.66 -21.39 3.35
C ASN A 87 -18.36 -21.14 2.57
N LYS A 88 -17.47 -22.15 2.57
CA LYS A 88 -16.17 -22.13 1.88
C LYS A 88 -16.31 -21.87 0.38
N SER A 89 -17.23 -22.57 -0.29
CA SER A 89 -17.43 -22.44 -1.74
C SER A 89 -17.89 -21.04 -2.10
N PHE A 90 -18.81 -20.47 -1.30
CA PHE A 90 -19.28 -19.10 -1.50
C PHE A 90 -18.17 -18.07 -1.23
N ALA A 91 -17.36 -18.26 -0.19
CA ALA A 91 -16.22 -17.38 0.11
C ALA A 91 -15.17 -17.38 -1.03
N ILE A 92 -14.87 -18.56 -1.58
CA ILE A 92 -13.95 -18.69 -2.73
C ILE A 92 -14.56 -18.05 -3.98
N PHE A 93 -15.85 -18.30 -4.26
CA PHE A 93 -16.57 -17.69 -5.38
C PHE A 93 -16.53 -16.16 -5.30
N LEU A 94 -16.84 -15.58 -4.14
CA LEU A 94 -16.78 -14.13 -3.93
C LEU A 94 -15.36 -13.58 -4.11
N CYS A 95 -14.35 -14.27 -3.58
CA CYS A 95 -12.95 -13.87 -3.75
C CYS A 95 -12.53 -13.90 -5.23
N ALA A 96 -12.91 -14.95 -5.97
CA ALA A 96 -12.61 -15.07 -7.39
C ALA A 96 -13.36 -14.04 -8.23
N LEU A 97 -14.65 -13.81 -7.93
CA LEU A 97 -15.49 -12.83 -8.60
C LEU A 97 -14.95 -11.41 -8.42
N THR A 98 -14.63 -11.01 -7.19
CA THR A 98 -14.07 -9.68 -6.91
C THR A 98 -12.68 -9.49 -7.50
N ALA A 99 -11.83 -10.53 -7.53
CA ALA A 99 -10.55 -10.50 -8.24
C ALA A 99 -10.74 -10.33 -9.75
N ALA A 100 -11.69 -11.05 -10.36
CA ALA A 100 -12.02 -10.90 -11.78
C ALA A 100 -12.55 -9.50 -12.10
N ILE A 101 -13.43 -8.95 -11.24
CA ILE A 101 -13.91 -7.57 -11.36
C ILE A 101 -12.77 -6.58 -11.26
N ALA A 102 -11.83 -6.75 -10.32
CA ALA A 102 -10.66 -5.89 -10.21
C ALA A 102 -9.81 -5.94 -11.49
N VAL A 103 -9.49 -7.13 -11.99
CA VAL A 103 -8.73 -7.28 -13.25
C VAL A 103 -9.46 -6.62 -14.42
N TRP A 104 -10.76 -6.89 -14.56
CA TRP A 104 -11.58 -6.31 -15.62
C TRP A 104 -11.64 -4.78 -15.54
N ALA A 105 -11.93 -4.21 -14.36
CA ALA A 105 -12.04 -2.77 -14.14
C ALA A 105 -10.72 -2.04 -14.44
N ASN A 106 -9.57 -2.64 -14.07
CA ASN A 106 -8.26 -2.06 -14.31
C ASN A 106 -7.81 -2.19 -15.78
N LEU A 107 -8.16 -3.29 -16.47
CA LEU A 107 -7.79 -3.51 -17.88
C LEU A 107 -8.70 -2.78 -18.88
N SER A 108 -9.98 -2.61 -18.56
CA SER A 108 -10.97 -1.97 -19.44
C SER A 108 -10.76 -0.46 -19.63
N LYS A 109 -9.73 0.13 -19.00
CA LYS A 109 -9.45 1.57 -18.97
C LYS A 109 -10.62 2.43 -18.46
N LEU A 110 -11.61 1.79 -17.84
CA LEU A 110 -12.77 2.44 -17.22
C LEU A 110 -12.35 3.39 -16.11
N SER A 111 -11.20 3.07 -15.50
CA SER A 111 -10.54 3.88 -14.50
C SER A 111 -9.05 3.92 -14.83
N PHE A 112 -8.45 5.10 -14.85
CA PHE A 112 -7.02 5.29 -15.14
C PHE A 112 -6.48 6.29 -14.12
N GLY A 113 -6.29 5.89 -12.87
CA GLY A 113 -5.88 6.83 -11.84
C GLY A 113 -5.82 6.24 -10.45
N MET A 114 -5.34 7.06 -9.51
CA MET A 114 -5.38 6.78 -8.08
C MET A 114 -6.70 7.31 -7.50
N GLY A 115 -7.13 6.77 -6.36
CA GLY A 115 -8.35 7.19 -5.67
C GLY A 115 -9.46 6.15 -5.74
N LEU A 116 -10.41 6.28 -4.80
CA LEU A 116 -11.52 5.33 -4.68
C LEU A 116 -12.39 5.27 -5.92
N ASN A 117 -12.62 6.39 -6.60
CA ASN A 117 -13.46 6.40 -7.80
C ASN A 117 -12.79 5.70 -9.01
N GLU A 118 -11.47 5.54 -8.94
CA GLU A 118 -10.64 4.94 -9.99
C GLU A 118 -10.32 3.48 -9.64
N TRP A 119 -9.04 3.12 -9.50
CA TRP A 119 -8.65 1.74 -9.17
C TRP A 119 -9.04 1.33 -7.74
N GLY A 120 -9.18 2.31 -6.84
CA GLY A 120 -9.33 2.09 -5.41
C GLY A 120 -10.56 1.28 -5.02
N TRP A 121 -11.74 1.53 -5.61
CA TRP A 121 -12.96 0.78 -5.22
C TRP A 121 -12.83 -0.72 -5.55
N SER A 122 -12.34 -1.06 -6.74
CA SER A 122 -12.26 -2.45 -7.19
C SER A 122 -11.22 -3.23 -6.39
N LEU A 123 -10.08 -2.60 -6.08
CA LEU A 123 -9.03 -3.17 -5.25
C LEU A 123 -9.46 -3.29 -3.78
N ALA A 124 -10.18 -2.30 -3.24
CA ALA A 124 -10.72 -2.36 -1.89
C ALA A 124 -11.74 -3.51 -1.73
N LEU A 125 -12.62 -3.72 -2.73
CA LEU A 125 -13.56 -4.84 -2.75
C LEU A 125 -12.84 -6.18 -2.81
N MET A 126 -11.86 -6.32 -3.72
CA MET A 126 -11.05 -7.53 -3.82
C MET A 126 -10.32 -7.81 -2.50
N PHE A 127 -9.73 -6.79 -1.88
CA PHE A 127 -9.01 -6.93 -0.62
C PHE A 127 -9.95 -7.30 0.54
N LEU A 128 -11.14 -6.72 0.60
CA LEU A 128 -12.17 -7.09 1.58
C LEU A 128 -12.59 -8.57 1.41
N ALA A 129 -12.86 -9.01 0.19
CA ALA A 129 -13.22 -10.41 -0.07
C ALA A 129 -12.08 -11.36 0.29
N LEU A 130 -10.84 -11.02 -0.06
CA LEU A 130 -9.65 -11.80 0.26
C LEU A 130 -9.46 -11.95 1.78
N THR A 131 -9.58 -10.85 2.53
CA THR A 131 -9.41 -10.85 3.99
C THR A 131 -10.52 -11.64 4.70
N ILE A 132 -11.78 -11.53 4.26
CA ILE A 132 -12.88 -12.33 4.82
C ILE A 132 -12.70 -13.82 4.50
N THR A 133 -12.37 -14.16 3.24
CA THR A 133 -12.16 -15.54 2.82
C THR A 133 -11.00 -16.19 3.56
N SER A 134 -9.95 -15.44 3.89
CA SER A 134 -8.81 -15.93 4.68
C SER A 134 -9.18 -16.41 6.08
N LYS A 135 -10.33 -15.99 6.64
CA LYS A 135 -10.82 -16.49 7.94
C LYS A 135 -11.40 -17.90 7.87
N THR A 136 -11.85 -18.34 6.70
CA THR A 136 -12.58 -19.60 6.52
C THR A 136 -11.77 -20.61 5.71
N VAL A 137 -10.92 -20.13 4.80
CA VAL A 137 -10.14 -20.95 3.87
C VAL A 137 -8.67 -20.57 3.98
N HIS A 138 -7.81 -21.58 4.12
CA HIS A 138 -6.38 -21.41 3.98
C HIS A 138 -6.02 -21.20 2.51
N LEU A 139 -5.83 -19.94 2.12
CA LEU A 139 -5.39 -19.56 0.78
C LEU A 139 -3.91 -19.88 0.62
N LYS A 140 -3.57 -20.77 -0.31
CA LYS A 140 -2.18 -21.03 -0.70
C LYS A 140 -1.81 -20.10 -1.84
N PHE A 141 -0.87 -19.20 -1.59
CA PHE A 141 -0.32 -18.31 -2.61
C PHE A 141 0.94 -18.94 -3.23
N PRO A 142 1.13 -18.82 -4.56
CA PRO A 142 2.34 -19.32 -5.20
C PRO A 142 3.56 -18.49 -4.80
N ALA A 143 4.73 -19.12 -4.77
CA ALA A 143 5.98 -18.51 -4.30
C ALA A 143 6.36 -17.23 -5.06
N TRP A 144 6.10 -17.17 -6.37
CA TRP A 144 6.39 -16.00 -7.18
C TRP A 144 5.56 -14.77 -6.76
N LEU A 145 4.29 -14.98 -6.36
CA LEU A 145 3.42 -13.87 -5.96
C LEU A 145 3.85 -13.30 -4.61
N ILE A 146 4.24 -14.19 -3.69
CA ILE A 146 4.84 -13.79 -2.40
C ILE A 146 6.13 -13.01 -2.66
N TRP A 147 6.98 -13.48 -3.58
CA TRP A 147 8.22 -12.80 -3.93
C TRP A 147 7.99 -11.41 -4.54
N VAL A 148 7.03 -11.26 -5.46
CA VAL A 148 6.64 -9.95 -6.03
C VAL A 148 6.15 -9.02 -4.91
N GLY A 149 5.34 -9.55 -3.99
CA GLY A 149 4.89 -8.81 -2.81
C GLY A 149 6.05 -8.30 -1.95
N ASN A 150 7.05 -9.14 -1.68
CA ASN A 150 8.23 -8.76 -0.89
C ASN A 150 9.03 -7.63 -1.56
N ILE A 151 9.21 -7.68 -2.88
CA ILE A 151 9.97 -6.64 -3.59
C ILE A 151 9.14 -5.39 -3.92
N SER A 152 7.83 -5.39 -3.65
CA SER A 152 6.91 -4.33 -4.09
C SER A 152 7.27 -2.95 -3.55
N TYR A 153 7.73 -2.86 -2.30
CA TYR A 153 8.17 -1.61 -1.70
C TYR A 153 9.45 -1.08 -2.37
N SER A 154 10.44 -1.95 -2.56
CA SER A 154 11.66 -1.62 -3.30
C SER A 154 11.36 -1.21 -4.74
N LEU A 155 10.41 -1.88 -5.40
CA LEU A 155 9.94 -1.54 -6.75
C LEU A 155 9.28 -0.17 -6.79
N TYR A 156 8.42 0.15 -5.82
CA TYR A 156 7.79 1.46 -5.69
C TYR A 156 8.82 2.60 -5.56
N LEU A 157 9.88 2.40 -4.78
CA LEU A 157 10.92 3.41 -4.63
C LEU A 157 11.79 3.56 -5.86
N ILE A 158 12.08 2.46 -6.55
CA ILE A 158 13.09 2.44 -7.60
C ILE A 158 12.53 2.76 -8.98
N HIS A 159 11.32 2.32 -9.29
CA HIS A 159 10.77 2.50 -10.63
C HIS A 159 10.79 3.97 -11.11
N PRO A 160 10.57 5.04 -10.31
CA PRO A 160 10.61 6.40 -10.81
C PRO A 160 12.02 6.84 -11.22
N PHE A 161 13.07 6.30 -10.58
CA PHE A 161 14.46 6.60 -10.92
C PHE A 161 14.88 6.02 -12.27
N PHE A 162 14.18 5.00 -12.75
CA PHE A 162 14.42 4.41 -14.06
C PHE A 162 13.43 4.94 -15.11
N VAL A 163 12.15 5.01 -14.76
CA VAL A 163 11.10 5.45 -15.69
C VAL A 163 11.32 6.90 -16.13
N LYS A 164 11.59 7.84 -15.21
CA LYS A 164 11.74 9.26 -15.58
C LYS A 164 12.95 9.53 -16.48
N PRO A 165 14.20 9.19 -16.09
CA PRO A 165 15.36 9.52 -16.92
C PRO A 165 15.35 8.81 -18.27
N VAL A 166 14.89 7.55 -18.31
CA VAL A 166 14.78 6.82 -19.58
C VAL A 166 13.73 7.47 -20.48
N PHE A 167 12.61 7.93 -19.91
CA PHE A 167 11.60 8.67 -20.66
C PHE A 167 12.14 10.00 -21.18
N ASP A 168 12.84 10.77 -20.34
CA ASP A 168 13.40 12.08 -20.70
C ASP A 168 14.45 11.94 -21.83
N VAL A 169 15.37 10.97 -21.74
CA VAL A 169 16.39 10.71 -22.77
C VAL A 169 15.77 10.27 -24.09
N LEU A 170 14.74 9.42 -24.06
CA LEU A 170 14.05 8.96 -25.28
C LEU A 170 13.15 10.03 -25.89
N TRP A 171 12.66 10.97 -25.09
CA TRP A 171 11.86 12.09 -25.56
C TRP A 171 12.71 13.13 -26.30
N GLU A 172 13.95 13.31 -25.88
CA GLU A 172 14.92 14.22 -26.51
C GLU A 172 15.63 13.62 -27.74
N THR A 173 15.55 12.31 -27.92
CA THR A 173 16.16 11.60 -29.07
C THR A 173 15.11 11.23 -30.13
N SER A 174 15.59 10.85 -31.32
CA SER A 174 14.76 10.36 -32.44
C SER A 174 14.00 9.05 -32.15
N PHE A 175 14.15 8.47 -30.96
CA PHE A 175 13.50 7.22 -30.53
C PHE A 175 12.13 7.41 -29.86
N ARG A 176 11.55 8.62 -29.90
CA ARG A 176 10.24 8.94 -29.30
C ARG A 176 9.10 8.01 -29.75
N GLU A 177 9.18 7.47 -30.97
CA GLU A 177 8.16 6.54 -31.49
C GLU A 177 8.14 5.19 -30.75
N TYR A 178 9.29 4.74 -30.22
CA TYR A 178 9.41 3.48 -29.48
C TYR A 178 8.83 3.56 -28.06
N ILE A 179 8.63 4.77 -27.52
CA ILE A 179 8.03 4.95 -26.18
C ILE A 179 6.62 4.36 -26.11
N ARG A 180 5.90 4.34 -27.24
CA ARG A 180 4.53 3.80 -27.33
C ARG A 180 4.47 2.31 -27.63
N ASP A 181 5.60 1.69 -27.93
CA ASP A 181 5.67 0.26 -28.23
C ASP A 181 5.55 -0.56 -26.92
N PRO A 182 4.65 -1.56 -26.86
CA PRO A 182 4.62 -2.52 -25.76
C PRO A 182 5.99 -3.15 -25.42
N SER A 183 6.86 -3.32 -26.42
CA SER A 183 8.22 -3.85 -26.22
C SER A 183 9.04 -3.00 -25.25
N PHE A 184 8.95 -1.67 -25.36
CA PHE A 184 9.65 -0.74 -24.49
C PHE A 184 9.13 -0.80 -23.04
N SER A 185 7.80 -0.89 -22.88
CA SER A 185 7.18 -1.02 -21.56
C SER A 185 7.63 -2.30 -20.84
N LEU A 186 7.77 -3.41 -21.57
CA LEU A 186 8.28 -4.67 -21.02
C LEU A 186 9.73 -4.57 -20.56
N VAL A 187 10.59 -3.87 -21.32
CA VAL A 187 11.99 -3.65 -20.94
C VAL A 187 12.08 -2.80 -19.68
N VAL A 188 11.33 -1.70 -19.60
CA VAL A 188 11.32 -0.81 -18.43
C VAL A 188 10.80 -1.54 -17.19
N VAL A 189 9.74 -2.35 -17.32
CA VAL A 189 9.22 -3.19 -16.25
C VAL A 189 10.27 -4.22 -15.81
N GLY A 190 10.91 -4.91 -16.77
CA GLY A 190 11.96 -5.89 -16.49
C GLY A 190 13.14 -5.29 -15.74
N LEU A 191 13.64 -4.13 -16.17
CA LEU A 191 14.71 -3.40 -15.49
C LEU A 191 14.27 -2.95 -14.09
N SER A 192 13.06 -2.41 -13.95
CA SER A 192 12.53 -1.98 -12.65
C SER A 192 12.46 -3.14 -11.67
N ILE A 193 11.98 -4.31 -12.10
CA ILE A 193 11.95 -5.53 -11.28
C ILE A 193 13.37 -5.98 -10.94
N PHE A 194 14.28 -6.03 -11.91
CA PHE A 194 15.67 -6.42 -11.67
C PHE A 194 16.33 -5.56 -10.60
N PHE A 195 16.25 -4.22 -10.72
CA PHE A 195 16.83 -3.33 -9.72
C PHE A 195 16.06 -3.32 -8.39
N ALA A 196 14.75 -3.49 -8.40
CA ALA A 196 13.96 -3.68 -7.18
C ALA A 196 14.43 -4.90 -6.38
N THR A 197 14.72 -6.02 -7.05
CA THR A 197 15.23 -7.22 -6.39
C THR A 197 16.61 -7.02 -5.80
N LEU A 198 17.45 -6.26 -6.50
CA LEU A 198 18.78 -5.88 -6.02
C LEU A 198 18.65 -5.05 -4.74
N SER A 199 17.87 -3.97 -4.79
CA SER A 199 17.64 -3.10 -3.63
C SER A 199 17.02 -3.83 -2.45
N HIS A 200 16.00 -4.65 -2.67
CA HIS A 200 15.40 -5.46 -1.60
C HIS A 200 16.48 -6.32 -0.91
N LYS A 201 17.36 -6.95 -1.68
CA LYS A 201 18.43 -7.78 -1.11
C LYS A 201 19.50 -6.98 -0.36
N TYR A 202 19.91 -5.81 -0.87
CA TYR A 202 21.02 -5.03 -0.30
C TYR A 202 20.58 -4.00 0.74
N LEU A 203 19.53 -3.23 0.45
CA LEU A 203 19.03 -2.17 1.31
C LEU A 203 18.04 -2.69 2.35
N GLU A 204 17.09 -3.53 1.94
CA GLU A 204 16.04 -3.95 2.87
C GLU A 204 16.53 -5.05 3.82
N VAL A 205 17.14 -6.11 3.29
CA VAL A 205 17.59 -7.24 4.12
C VAL A 205 18.94 -6.93 4.79
N ARG A 206 20.00 -6.69 4.00
CA ARG A 206 21.36 -6.61 4.55
C ARG A 206 21.61 -5.37 5.39
N LEU A 207 21.16 -4.19 4.94
CA LEU A 207 21.40 -2.95 5.68
C LEU A 207 20.55 -2.90 6.96
N SER A 208 19.30 -3.35 6.92
CA SER A 208 18.44 -3.40 8.10
C SER A 208 19.00 -4.35 9.16
N ASP A 209 19.44 -5.55 8.76
CA ASP A 209 20.11 -6.49 9.68
C ASP A 209 21.43 -5.93 10.22
N PHE A 210 22.22 -5.25 9.41
CA PHE A 210 23.46 -4.61 9.86
C PHE A 210 23.20 -3.52 10.91
N ILE A 211 22.27 -2.60 10.63
CA ILE A 211 21.91 -1.52 11.54
C ILE A 211 21.32 -2.08 12.84
N ARG A 212 20.42 -3.06 12.74
CA ARG A 212 19.82 -3.74 13.89
C ARG A 212 20.88 -4.40 14.76
N ASN A 213 21.79 -5.18 14.16
CA ASN A 213 22.86 -5.86 14.90
C ASN A 213 23.82 -4.85 15.55
N LYS A 214 24.10 -3.72 14.89
CA LYS A 214 24.94 -2.66 15.44
C LYS A 214 24.26 -1.96 16.63
N LEU A 215 22.98 -1.58 16.51
CA LEU A 215 22.18 -0.96 17.58
C LEU A 215 22.03 -1.88 18.80
N LEU A 216 21.69 -3.15 18.57
CA LEU A 216 21.60 -4.14 19.64
C LEU A 216 22.96 -4.37 20.30
N GLY A 217 24.05 -4.37 19.53
CA GLY A 217 25.42 -4.43 20.07
C GLY A 217 25.79 -3.27 20.99
N TYR A 218 25.28 -2.06 20.71
CA TYR A 218 25.45 -0.90 21.60
C TYR A 218 24.57 -0.99 22.86
N MET A 219 23.32 -1.44 22.74
CA MET A 219 22.42 -1.60 23.89
C MET A 219 22.87 -2.72 24.85
N ASN A 220 23.36 -3.84 24.31
CA ASN A 220 23.82 -5.00 25.10
C ASN A 220 25.20 -4.75 25.76
N ARG A 221 25.92 -3.68 25.38
CA ARG A 221 27.13 -3.22 26.08
C ARG A 221 26.83 -2.34 27.29
N GLY A 222 25.63 -1.75 27.37
CA GLY A 222 25.21 -0.87 28.47
C GLY A 222 24.31 -1.51 29.53
N SER A 223 23.79 -2.72 29.28
CA SER A 223 22.92 -3.44 30.22
C SER A 223 23.56 -4.77 30.61
N HIS A 224 23.71 -5.04 31.91
CA HIS A 224 24.27 -6.28 32.45
C HIS A 224 23.41 -7.54 32.19
N GLU A 225 22.31 -7.43 31.45
CA GLU A 225 21.43 -8.53 31.10
C GLU A 225 21.64 -8.94 29.64
N LYS A 226 22.33 -10.07 29.44
CA LYS A 226 22.52 -10.68 28.11
C LYS A 226 21.16 -11.06 27.52
N VAL A 227 20.62 -10.22 26.63
CA VAL A 227 19.47 -10.60 25.81
C VAL A 227 19.93 -11.70 24.83
N ARG A 228 19.56 -12.97 25.11
CA ARG A 228 19.80 -14.10 24.18
C ARG A 228 18.82 -14.01 23.02
N LEU A 229 19.35 -13.86 21.82
CA LEU A 229 18.58 -13.94 20.57
C LEU A 229 18.18 -15.40 20.31
N VAL A 230 16.87 -15.65 20.21
CA VAL A 230 16.36 -16.85 19.53
C VAL A 230 16.58 -16.64 18.02
N LYS A 231 17.40 -17.49 17.40
CA LYS A 231 17.59 -17.51 15.94
C LYS A 231 16.22 -17.76 15.27
N PRO A 232 15.78 -16.93 14.32
CA PRO A 232 14.64 -17.28 13.49
C PRO A 232 15.11 -18.33 12.47
N GLY A 233 14.88 -19.62 12.77
CA GLY A 233 15.39 -20.68 11.90
C GLY A 233 15.01 -22.13 12.20
N THR A 234 14.13 -22.42 13.16
CA THR A 234 13.62 -23.79 13.36
C THR A 234 12.15 -23.74 13.77
N ILE A 235 11.27 -23.63 12.77
CA ILE A 235 9.91 -24.16 12.88
C ILE A 235 10.04 -25.63 12.45
N PRO A 236 9.95 -26.61 13.36
CA PRO A 236 9.80 -27.99 12.95
C PRO A 236 8.44 -28.13 12.27
N ILE A 237 8.48 -28.55 11.01
CA ILE A 237 7.30 -29.02 10.30
C ILE A 237 7.03 -30.42 10.85
N SER A 238 6.01 -30.54 11.69
CA SER A 238 5.31 -31.80 11.98
C SER A 238 3.83 -31.51 12.09
#